data_AF-A0A2T5AFU5-F1
#
_entry.id   AF-A0A2T5AFU5-F1
#
_cell.length_a   1.000
_cell.length_b   1.000
_cell.length_c   1.000
_cell.angle_alpha   90.00
_cell.angle_beta   90.00
_cell.angle_gamma   90.00
#
_symmetry.space_group_name_H-M   'P 1'
#
loop_
_entity.id
_entity.type
_entity.pdbx_description
1 polymer ?
#
loop_
_entity_poly.entity_id
_entity_poly.type
_entity_poly.pdbx_seq_one_letter_code
_entity_poly.pdbx_strand_id
1 'polypeptide(L)'
;MTDRFGDRTTRVAVPRPARRMLSTTRSFTVGQGKGYLTVARTPEGRVAAVAVRMAKQGSTLAGMLDAFSTTVTRGLQHGVPLETLVADYVGTRFEPAGPTDDPDIRQACSVMDYVGRRLALDHLPYATRADLGVLTAQERLAQQALGHKTTPTGTCVPAGVTP
;
A
#
# COMPACT_ATOMS: atom_id res chain seq x y z
N MET A 1 57.18 4.42 -27.17
CA MET A 1 56.93 4.19 -25.74
C MET A 1 55.43 4.02 -25.58
N THR A 2 55.00 2.76 -25.59
CA THR A 2 53.63 2.25 -25.56
C THR A 2 52.99 2.39 -24.17
N ASP A 3 51.71 2.02 -24.06
CA ASP A 3 50.90 1.75 -22.83
C ASP A 3 50.10 2.99 -22.31
N ARG A 4 48.79 3.00 -22.00
CA ARG A 4 47.73 1.99 -21.81
C ARG A 4 46.36 2.61 -22.16
N PHE A 5 45.65 2.07 -23.15
CA PHE A 5 44.19 2.28 -23.26
C PHE A 5 43.51 1.18 -22.47
N GLY A 6 43.07 1.52 -21.25
CA GLY A 6 42.37 0.63 -20.33
C GLY A 6 41.04 0.16 -20.91
N ASP A 7 40.94 -1.17 -20.95
CA ASP A 7 39.76 -2.02 -21.04
C ASP A 7 38.43 -1.34 -20.65
N ARG A 8 37.58 -1.07 -21.65
CA ARG A 8 36.14 -0.84 -21.45
C ARG A 8 35.48 -2.21 -21.39
N THR A 9 35.49 -2.83 -20.22
CA THR A 9 34.75 -4.06 -19.98
C THR A 9 33.26 -3.73 -20.02
N THR A 10 32.63 -3.94 -21.18
CA THR A 10 31.17 -3.91 -21.34
C THR A 10 30.61 -5.03 -20.46
N ARG A 11 30.09 -4.69 -19.28
CA ARG A 11 29.37 -5.66 -18.44
C ARG A 11 28.15 -6.12 -19.23
N VAL A 12 28.24 -7.33 -19.79
CA VAL A 12 27.10 -8.05 -20.34
C VAL A 12 26.09 -8.20 -19.21
N ALA A 13 24.97 -7.48 -19.30
CA ALA A 13 23.86 -7.65 -18.37
C ALA A 13 23.31 -9.06 -18.57
N VAL A 14 23.64 -9.97 -17.65
CA VAL A 14 23.01 -11.29 -17.60
C VAL A 14 21.51 -11.06 -17.44
N PRO A 15 20.66 -11.49 -18.39
CA PRO A 15 19.22 -11.37 -18.21
C PRO A 15 18.86 -12.30 -17.06
N ARG A 16 18.61 -11.72 -15.86
CA ARG A 16 17.94 -12.48 -14.80
C ARG A 16 16.63 -12.94 -15.40
N PRO A 17 16.30 -14.24 -15.34
CA PRO A 17 14.98 -14.68 -15.75
C PRO A 17 13.98 -13.84 -14.98
N ALA A 18 13.11 -13.13 -15.69
CA ALA A 18 12.04 -12.38 -15.07
C ALA A 18 11.18 -13.41 -14.32
N ARG A 19 11.48 -13.62 -13.04
CA ARG A 19 10.75 -14.54 -12.18
C ARG A 19 9.29 -14.12 -12.29
N ARG A 20 8.47 -14.94 -12.92
CA ARG A 20 7.10 -14.60 -13.31
C ARG A 20 6.35 -14.11 -12.07
N MET A 21 6.12 -12.81 -12.01
CA MET A 21 5.42 -12.19 -10.89
C MET A 21 3.93 -12.37 -11.10
N LEU A 22 3.21 -12.66 -10.01
CA LEU A 22 1.75 -12.69 -10.01
C LEU A 22 1.27 -11.30 -9.64
N SER A 23 0.70 -10.56 -10.60
CA SER A 23 0.11 -9.25 -10.35
C SER A 23 -1.39 -9.34 -10.13
N THR A 24 -1.90 -8.56 -9.19
CA THR A 24 -3.33 -8.40 -8.95
C THR A 24 -3.64 -6.92 -8.92
N THR A 25 -4.61 -6.50 -9.73
CA THR A 25 -5.06 -5.11 -9.79
C THR A 25 -6.46 -5.04 -9.21
N ARG A 26 -6.67 -4.10 -8.30
CA ARG A 26 -7.95 -3.83 -7.66
C ARG A 26 -8.31 -2.36 -7.87
N SER A 27 -9.48 -2.11 -8.43
CA SER A 27 -10.06 -0.77 -8.40
C SER A 27 -10.61 -0.48 -7.01
N PHE A 28 -10.56 0.78 -6.60
CA PHE A 28 -11.13 1.22 -5.35
C PHE A 28 -11.63 2.66 -5.44
N THR A 29 -12.47 3.04 -4.49
CA THR A 29 -12.97 4.40 -4.35
C THR A 29 -12.67 4.88 -2.93
N VAL A 30 -12.14 6.09 -2.77
CA VAL A 30 -11.99 6.76 -1.46
C VAL A 30 -12.59 8.16 -1.59
N GLY A 31 -13.70 8.40 -0.89
CA GLY A 31 -14.48 9.62 -1.06
C GLY A 31 -14.93 9.79 -2.51
N GLN A 32 -14.50 10.87 -3.16
CA GLN A 32 -14.78 11.13 -4.58
C GLN A 32 -13.67 10.61 -5.53
N GLY A 33 -12.56 10.11 -4.98
CA GLY A 33 -11.40 9.68 -5.75
C GLY A 33 -11.46 8.20 -6.13
N LYS A 34 -11.55 7.89 -7.43
CA LYS A 34 -11.35 6.53 -7.94
C LYS A 34 -9.88 6.23 -8.17
N GLY A 35 -9.40 5.10 -7.67
CA GLY A 35 -8.02 4.65 -7.79
C GLY A 35 -7.89 3.17 -8.17
N TYR A 36 -6.65 2.77 -8.43
CA TYR A 36 -6.25 1.42 -8.75
C TYR A 36 -5.02 1.06 -7.93
N LEU A 37 -5.10 -0.05 -7.21
CA LEU A 37 -4.01 -0.65 -6.46
C LEU A 37 -3.56 -1.89 -7.21
N THR A 38 -2.31 -1.91 -7.63
CA THR A 38 -1.67 -3.07 -8.27
C THR A 38 -0.61 -3.61 -7.33
N VAL A 39 -0.74 -4.88 -6.95
CA VAL A 39 0.23 -5.58 -6.11
C VAL A 39 0.85 -6.70 -6.90
N ALA A 40 2.17 -6.71 -7.02
CA ALA A 40 2.91 -7.80 -7.62
C ALA A 40 3.56 -8.66 -6.54
N ARG A 41 3.38 -9.98 -6.64
CA ARG A 41 3.90 -10.97 -5.69
C ARG A 41 4.87 -11.92 -6.37
N THR A 42 5.84 -12.39 -5.60
CA THR A 42 6.68 -13.51 -6.02
C THR A 42 5.88 -14.82 -5.96
N PRO A 43 6.33 -15.89 -6.64
CA PRO A 43 5.71 -17.21 -6.54
C PRO A 43 5.62 -17.75 -5.11
N GLU A 44 6.49 -17.30 -4.21
CA GLU A 44 6.52 -17.63 -2.78
C GLU A 44 5.51 -16.83 -1.95
N GLY A 45 4.69 -15.98 -2.57
CA GLY A 45 3.66 -15.19 -1.90
C GLY A 45 4.13 -13.86 -1.32
N ARG A 46 5.44 -13.54 -1.37
CA ARG A 46 5.98 -12.27 -0.88
C ARG A 46 5.59 -11.11 -1.79
N VAL A 47 5.12 -10.01 -1.22
CA VAL A 47 4.88 -8.77 -1.96
C VAL A 47 6.21 -8.19 -2.44
N ALA A 48 6.31 -7.93 -3.74
CA ALA A 48 7.54 -7.48 -4.39
C ALA A 48 7.41 -6.12 -5.09
N ALA A 49 6.19 -5.70 -5.41
CA ALA A 49 5.91 -4.34 -5.88
C ALA A 49 4.50 -3.91 -5.49
N VAL A 50 4.35 -2.62 -5.24
CA VAL A 50 3.06 -1.96 -5.00
C VAL A 50 3.01 -0.72 -5.86
N ALA A 51 1.95 -0.59 -6.66
CA ALA A 51 1.69 0.59 -7.47
C ALA A 51 0.28 1.11 -7.20
N VAL A 52 0.20 2.42 -7.00
CA VAL A 52 -1.06 3.13 -6.75
C VAL A 52 -1.25 4.19 -7.82
N ARG A 53 -2.43 4.19 -8.45
CA ARG A 53 -2.80 5.18 -9.47
C ARG A 53 -4.18 5.72 -9.17
N MET A 54 -4.42 6.98 -9.57
CA MET A 54 -5.73 7.63 -9.47
C MET A 54 -6.28 7.92 -10.86
N ALA A 55 -7.59 7.76 -11.05
CA ALA A 55 -8.24 7.85 -12.36
C ALA A 55 -8.40 9.28 -12.88
N LYS A 56 -8.62 10.25 -11.99
CA LYS A 56 -8.86 11.66 -12.32
C LYS A 56 -8.12 12.57 -11.35
N GLN A 57 -6.81 12.72 -11.55
CA GLN A 57 -5.97 13.62 -10.76
C GLN A 57 -5.07 14.44 -11.66
N GLY A 58 -4.69 15.64 -11.20
CA GLY A 58 -3.72 16.49 -11.90
C GLY A 58 -2.35 15.81 -12.02
N SER A 59 -1.56 16.21 -13.02
CA SER A 59 -0.26 15.63 -13.33
C SER A 59 0.71 15.65 -12.13
N THR A 60 0.64 16.67 -11.28
CA THR A 60 1.48 16.78 -10.08
C THR A 60 1.23 15.64 -9.09
N LEU A 61 -0.03 15.34 -8.77
CA LEU A 61 -0.35 14.24 -7.85
C LEU A 61 -0.08 12.88 -8.49
N ALA A 62 -0.36 12.72 -9.78
CA ALA A 62 -0.03 11.51 -10.52
C ALA A 62 1.48 11.22 -10.48
N GLY A 63 2.33 12.24 -10.68
CA GLY A 63 3.78 12.11 -10.59
C GLY A 63 4.27 11.75 -9.18
N MET A 64 3.71 12.38 -8.13
CA MET A 64 4.05 12.04 -6.74
C MET A 64 3.65 10.60 -6.38
N LEU A 65 2.48 10.14 -6.81
CA LEU A 65 2.04 8.75 -6.58
C LEU A 65 2.89 7.73 -7.34
N ASP A 66 3.35 8.07 -8.54
CA ASP A 66 4.24 7.21 -9.33
C ASP A 66 5.64 7.12 -8.70
N ALA A 67 6.20 8.26 -8.27
CA ALA A 67 7.46 8.30 -7.54
C ALA A 67 7.37 7.55 -6.20
N PHE A 68 6.26 7.70 -5.49
CA PHE A 68 5.97 6.94 -4.27
C PHE A 68 5.90 5.43 -4.56
N SER A 69 5.11 5.01 -5.54
CA SER A 69 4.96 3.61 -5.95
C SER A 69 6.31 2.97 -6.29
N THR A 70 7.15 3.72 -7.01
CA THR A 70 8.51 3.31 -7.36
C THR A 70 9.39 3.17 -6.12
N THR A 71 9.31 4.13 -5.18
CA THR A 71 10.09 4.12 -3.95
C THR A 71 9.73 2.93 -3.05
N VAL A 72 8.43 2.69 -2.84
CA VAL A 72 7.93 1.53 -2.06
C VAL A 72 8.34 0.22 -2.71
N THR A 73 8.17 0.11 -4.02
CA THR A 73 8.58 -1.07 -4.78
C THR A 73 10.07 -1.35 -4.64
N ARG A 74 10.93 -0.32 -4.73
CA ARG A 74 12.37 -0.50 -4.49
C ARG A 74 12.66 -0.90 -3.05
N GLY A 75 12.00 -0.29 -2.06
CA GLY A 75 12.14 -0.66 -0.65
C GLY A 75 11.86 -2.15 -0.42
N LEU A 76 10.75 -2.66 -0.94
CA LEU A 76 10.39 -4.08 -0.85
C LEU A 76 11.43 -4.99 -1.52
N GLN A 77 11.98 -4.58 -2.66
CA GLN A 77 13.04 -5.33 -3.36
C GLN A 77 14.36 -5.35 -2.59
N HIS A 78 14.64 -4.32 -1.80
CA HIS A 78 15.82 -4.22 -0.93
C HIS A 78 15.62 -4.86 0.46
N GLY A 79 14.45 -5.46 0.73
CA GLY A 79 14.20 -6.22 1.96
C GLY A 79 13.51 -5.45 3.07
N VAL A 80 12.92 -4.29 2.79
CA VAL A 80 12.05 -3.61 3.76
C VAL A 80 10.84 -4.50 4.07
N PRO A 81 10.53 -4.79 5.35
CA PRO A 81 9.36 -5.57 5.72
C PRO A 81 8.06 -4.87 5.33
N LEU A 82 7.07 -5.64 4.87
CA LEU A 82 5.80 -5.07 4.44
C LEU A 82 5.05 -4.44 5.63
N GLU A 83 5.13 -5.06 6.80
CA GLU A 83 4.48 -4.57 8.01
C GLU A 83 4.95 -3.17 8.42
N THR A 84 6.23 -2.84 8.20
CA THR A 84 6.78 -1.50 8.48
C THR A 84 6.14 -0.47 7.56
N LEU A 85 6.05 -0.76 6.26
CA LEU A 85 5.43 0.15 5.29
C LEU A 85 3.94 0.33 5.58
N VAL A 86 3.24 -0.75 5.96
CA VAL A 86 1.83 -0.68 6.35
C VAL A 86 1.65 0.21 7.58
N ALA A 87 2.49 0.06 8.60
CA ALA A 87 2.43 0.87 9.81
C ALA A 87 2.59 2.37 9.52
N ASP A 88 3.46 2.74 8.57
CA ASP A 88 3.68 4.13 8.17
C ASP A 88 2.47 4.76 7.43
N TYR A 89 1.64 3.93 6.79
CA TYR A 89 0.49 4.42 6.00
C TYR A 89 -0.82 4.42 6.78
N VAL A 90 -1.00 3.43 7.67
CA VAL A 90 -2.22 3.33 8.48
C VAL A 90 -2.33 4.56 9.38
N GLY A 91 -3.48 5.24 9.30
CA GLY A 91 -3.75 6.45 10.07
C GLY A 91 -3.27 7.75 9.42
N THR A 92 -2.60 7.72 8.26
CA THR A 92 -2.25 8.93 7.51
C THR A 92 -3.51 9.66 7.03
N ARG A 93 -3.51 10.99 7.12
CA ARG A 93 -4.69 11.83 6.86
C ARG A 93 -4.41 12.89 5.83
N PHE A 94 -5.10 12.83 4.69
CA PHE A 94 -5.10 13.86 3.63
C PHE A 94 -6.16 13.51 2.58
N GLU A 95 -6.57 14.51 1.79
CA GLU A 95 -7.55 14.33 0.73
C GLU A 95 -6.95 13.64 -0.51
N PRO A 96 -7.66 12.70 -1.18
CA PRO A 96 -9.04 12.27 -0.92
C PRO A 96 -9.23 11.40 0.33
N ALA A 97 -10.23 11.73 1.15
CA ALA A 97 -10.66 10.94 2.30
C ALA A 97 -12.18 10.66 2.25
N GLY A 98 -12.64 9.64 2.98
CA GLY A 98 -14.06 9.34 3.14
C GLY A 98 -14.45 7.89 2.88
N PRO A 99 -15.71 7.64 2.48
CA PRO A 99 -16.23 6.28 2.36
C PRO A 99 -15.56 5.54 1.20
N THR A 100 -15.48 4.22 1.34
CA THR A 100 -14.90 3.36 0.30
C THR A 100 -15.91 2.32 -0.19
N ASP A 101 -15.56 1.68 -1.31
CA ASP A 101 -16.28 0.54 -1.88
C ASP A 101 -15.82 -0.82 -1.28
N ASP A 102 -14.92 -0.81 -0.29
CA ASP A 102 -14.46 -2.01 0.40
C ASP A 102 -15.37 -2.35 1.60
N PRO A 103 -16.01 -3.54 1.65
CA PRO A 103 -16.80 -3.95 2.81
C PRO A 103 -15.98 -4.01 4.11
N ASP A 104 -14.69 -4.34 4.05
CA ASP A 104 -13.81 -4.39 5.21
C ASP A 104 -13.32 -3.01 5.62
N ILE A 105 -13.07 -2.11 4.67
CA ILE A 105 -12.50 -0.78 4.90
C ILE A 105 -13.52 0.32 4.59
N ARG A 106 -14.67 0.30 5.25
CA ARG A 106 -15.79 1.23 4.96
C ARG A 106 -15.45 2.73 4.88
N GLN A 107 -14.45 3.18 5.64
CA GLN A 107 -14.01 4.58 5.69
C GLN A 107 -12.47 4.61 5.73
N ALA A 108 -11.87 5.48 4.93
CA ALA A 108 -10.43 5.72 4.94
C ALA A 108 -10.12 7.21 5.16
N CYS A 109 -9.01 7.49 5.86
CA CYS A 109 -8.57 8.85 6.16
C CYS A 109 -7.69 9.46 5.07
N SER A 110 -7.25 8.64 4.12
CA SER A 110 -6.53 9.02 2.92
C SER A 110 -6.46 7.84 1.96
N VAL A 111 -5.99 8.08 0.74
CA VAL A 111 -5.68 6.99 -0.21
C VAL A 111 -4.56 6.08 0.33
N MET A 112 -3.58 6.61 1.05
CA MET A 112 -2.48 5.80 1.61
C MET A 112 -2.94 4.97 2.81
N ASP A 113 -3.77 5.54 3.69
CA ASP A 113 -4.42 4.80 4.78
C ASP A 113 -5.23 3.61 4.24
N TYR A 114 -6.00 3.82 3.17
CA TYR A 114 -6.71 2.75 2.50
C TYR A 114 -5.75 1.68 1.93
N VAL A 115 -4.70 2.08 1.21
CA VAL A 115 -3.72 1.15 0.63
C VAL A 115 -3.01 0.34 1.71
N GLY A 116 -2.55 0.99 2.79
CA GLY A 116 -1.92 0.32 3.94
C GLY A 116 -2.84 -0.71 4.57
N ARG A 117 -4.09 -0.33 4.88
CA ARG A 117 -5.09 -1.25 5.44
C ARG A 117 -5.39 -2.41 4.51
N ARG A 118 -5.51 -2.17 3.19
CA ARG A 118 -5.78 -3.25 2.23
C ARG A 118 -4.62 -4.22 2.11
N LEU A 119 -3.38 -3.72 2.06
CA LEU A 119 -2.19 -4.56 2.08
C LEU A 119 -2.10 -5.39 3.36
N ALA A 120 -2.46 -4.80 4.50
CA ALA A 120 -2.49 -5.53 5.78
C ALA A 120 -3.50 -6.68 5.74
N LEU A 121 -4.72 -6.43 5.26
CA LEU A 121 -5.77 -7.45 5.16
C LEU A 121 -5.39 -8.58 4.19
N ASP A 122 -4.73 -8.25 3.08
CA ASP A 122 -4.41 -9.22 2.03
C ASP A 122 -3.11 -10.02 2.29
N HIS A 123 -2.17 -9.47 3.06
CA HIS A 123 -0.81 -10.00 3.11
C HIS A 123 -0.20 -10.13 4.52
N LEU A 124 -0.80 -9.56 5.56
CA LEU A 124 -0.30 -9.71 6.92
C LEU A 124 -1.14 -10.72 7.73
N PRO A 125 -0.51 -11.51 8.61
CA PRO A 125 -1.23 -12.41 9.49
C PRO A 125 -2.08 -11.61 10.49
N TYR A 126 -3.15 -12.26 10.98
CA TYR A 126 -4.14 -11.63 11.89
C TYR A 126 -3.50 -10.89 13.06
N ALA A 127 -2.56 -11.51 13.77
CA ALA A 127 -1.90 -10.91 14.94
C ALA A 127 -1.23 -9.57 14.59
N THR A 128 -0.39 -9.55 13.56
CA THR A 128 0.32 -8.33 13.12
C THR A 128 -0.64 -7.23 12.69
N ARG A 129 -1.67 -7.54 11.91
CA ARG A 129 -2.63 -6.51 11.47
C ARG A 129 -3.56 -6.05 12.59
N ALA A 130 -3.88 -6.91 13.56
CA ALA A 130 -4.65 -6.54 14.73
C ALA A 130 -3.89 -5.55 15.62
N ASP A 131 -2.57 -5.74 15.79
CA ASP A 131 -1.70 -4.79 16.51
C ASP A 131 -1.66 -3.41 15.83
N LEU A 132 -1.78 -3.38 14.50
CA LEU A 132 -1.90 -2.15 13.71
C LEU A 132 -3.33 -1.58 13.69
N GLY A 133 -4.28 -2.18 14.42
CA GLY A 133 -5.69 -1.77 14.44
C GLY A 133 -6.45 -2.07 13.15
N VAL A 134 -5.92 -2.93 12.27
CA VAL A 134 -6.52 -3.27 10.98
C VAL A 134 -7.26 -4.62 11.07
N LEU A 135 -8.58 -4.52 11.05
CA LEU A 135 -9.49 -5.64 11.23
C LEU A 135 -10.55 -5.64 10.13
N THR A 136 -10.97 -6.85 9.74
CA THR A 136 -12.11 -7.04 8.81
C THR A 136 -13.41 -6.53 9.42
N ALA A 137 -14.47 -6.40 8.61
CA ALA A 137 -15.79 -6.05 9.13
C ALA A 137 -16.29 -7.07 10.16
N GLN A 138 -16.13 -8.37 9.89
CA GLN A 138 -16.58 -9.45 10.78
C GLN A 138 -15.81 -9.45 12.10
N GLU A 139 -14.49 -9.29 12.07
CA GLU A 139 -13.67 -9.27 13.28
C GLU A 139 -13.99 -8.07 14.18
N ARG A 140 -14.25 -6.90 13.60
CA ARG A 140 -14.67 -5.72 14.39
C ARG A 140 -16.02 -5.96 15.06
N LEU A 141 -16.97 -6.58 14.37
CA LEU A 141 -18.26 -6.92 14.95
C LEU A 141 -18.09 -7.93 16.09
N ALA A 142 -17.25 -8.94 15.92
CA ALA A 142 -16.93 -9.92 16.96
C ALA A 142 -16.30 -9.25 18.20
N GLN A 143 -15.35 -8.32 18.02
CA GLN A 143 -14.74 -7.59 19.13
C GLN A 143 -15.73 -6.69 19.87
N GLN A 144 -16.66 -6.05 19.15
CA GLN A 144 -17.74 -5.25 19.75
C GLN A 144 -18.69 -6.13 20.57
N ALA A 145 -19.04 -7.31 20.05
CA ALA A 145 -19.88 -8.28 20.77
C ALA A 145 -19.21 -8.82 22.04
N LEU A 146 -17.87 -8.94 22.05
CA LEU A 146 -17.06 -9.32 23.21
C LEU A 146 -16.90 -8.18 24.25
N GLY A 147 -17.51 -7.02 24.04
CA GLY A 147 -17.46 -5.89 24.98
C GLY A 147 -16.09 -5.22 25.09
N HIS A 148 -15.14 -5.53 24.19
CA HIS A 148 -13.86 -4.85 24.18
C HIS A 148 -14.05 -3.44 23.61
N LYS A 149 -13.72 -2.43 24.42
CA LYS A 149 -13.72 -1.02 23.98
C LYS A 149 -12.51 -0.81 23.07
N THR A 150 -12.58 -1.30 21.83
CA THR A 150 -11.62 -0.83 20.83
C THR A 150 -11.86 0.65 20.63
N THR A 151 -10.94 1.49 21.09
CA THR A 151 -10.86 2.86 20.60
C THR A 151 -10.89 2.77 19.08
N PRO A 152 -11.84 3.42 18.38
CA PRO A 152 -11.87 3.38 16.94
C PRO A 152 -10.62 4.12 16.45
N THR A 153 -9.54 3.39 16.21
CA THR A 153 -8.36 3.91 15.54
C THR A 153 -8.79 4.28 14.13
N GLY A 154 -9.08 5.56 13.93
CA GLY A 154 -9.33 6.12 12.62
C GLY A 154 -10.79 6.06 12.14
N THR A 155 -11.76 6.47 12.97
CA THR A 155 -12.90 7.18 12.37
C THR A 155 -12.30 8.40 11.66
N CYS A 156 -12.32 8.39 10.33
CA CYS A 156 -12.07 9.59 9.56
C CYS A 156 -13.25 10.52 9.82
N VAL A 157 -13.19 11.29 10.91
CA VAL A 157 -14.03 12.47 11.06
C VAL A 157 -13.58 13.41 9.93
N PRO A 158 -14.48 13.80 9.02
CA PRO A 158 -14.13 14.74 7.97
C PRO A 158 -13.58 16.02 8.61
N ALA A 159 -12.48 16.54 8.11
CA ALA A 159 -11.92 17.81 8.56
C ALA A 159 -12.99 18.91 8.32
N GLY A 160 -13.67 19.33 9.40
CA GLY A 160 -14.74 20.34 9.33
C GLY A 160 -15.96 20.11 10.21
N VAL A 161 -16.14 18.93 10.82
CA VAL A 161 -17.18 18.72 11.84
C VAL A 161 -16.54 18.86 13.22
N THR A 162 -16.54 20.08 13.74
CA THR A 162 -16.30 20.36 15.16
C THR A 162 -17.39 19.65 15.98
N PRO A 163 -17.07 19.01 17.12
CA PRO A 163 -18.06 18.34 17.97
C PRO A 163 -19.15 19.28 18.50
#